data_AF-A0A848BF67-F1
#
_entry.id   AF-A0A848BF67-F1
#
_cell.length_a   1.000
_cell.length_b   1.000
_cell.length_c   1.000
_cell.angle_alpha   90.00
_cell.angle_beta   90.00
_cell.angle_gamma   90.00
#
_symmetry.space_group_name_H-M   'P 1'
#
loop_
_entity.id
_entity.type
_entity.pdbx_description
1 polymer ?
#
loop_
_entity_poly.entity_id
_entity_poly.type
_entity_poly.pdbx_seq_one_letter_code
_entity_poly.pdbx_strand_id
1 'polypeptide(L)' 'STREPTFTNGVRGWYFGFKAVPWKNVEWETLWAPHLAEQITWNTPVRRHILRSWLDFHF' A
#
# COMPACT_ATOMS: atom_id res chain seq x y z
N SER A 1 8.34 7.03 1.79
CA SER A 1 7.09 6.46 2.33
C SER A 1 6.59 5.37 1.39
N THR A 2 5.96 4.32 1.89
CA THR A 2 5.26 3.36 1.03
C THR A 2 4.06 4.07 0.41
N ARG A 3 3.98 4.13 -0.91
CA ARG A 3 2.87 4.80 -1.59
C ARG A 3 1.65 3.87 -1.60
N GLU A 4 0.49 4.47 -1.43
CA GLU A 4 -0.82 3.89 -1.73
C GLU A 4 -0.86 3.42 -3.20
N PRO A 5 -1.80 2.57 -3.63
CA PRO A 5 -1.93 2.18 -5.04
C PRO A 5 -2.07 3.43 -5.92
N THR A 6 -0.98 3.86 -6.53
CA THR A 6 -0.98 4.99 -7.46
C THR A 6 -1.15 4.47 -8.87
N PHE A 7 -2.11 5.01 -9.62
CA PHE A 7 -2.33 4.72 -11.06
C PHE A 7 -1.21 5.28 -11.97
N THR A 8 0.02 5.34 -11.45
CA THR A 8 1.19 5.84 -12.16
C THR A 8 1.68 4.79 -13.14
N ASN A 9 2.01 5.23 -14.36
CA ASN A 9 2.54 4.36 -15.40
C ASN A 9 3.82 3.66 -14.91
N GLY A 10 3.84 2.32 -14.99
CA GLY A 10 4.97 1.50 -14.52
C GLY A 10 4.82 0.85 -13.14
N VAL A 11 3.68 1.01 -12.45
CA VAL A 11 3.34 0.24 -11.25
C VAL A 11 2.45 -0.95 -11.64
N ARG A 12 2.87 -2.17 -11.30
CA ARG A 12 2.10 -3.40 -11.56
C ARG A 12 2.12 -4.32 -10.35
N GLY A 13 0.98 -4.84 -9.95
CA GLY A 13 0.88 -5.78 -8.84
C GLY A 13 -0.51 -5.82 -8.24
N TRP A 14 -0.65 -6.65 -7.22
CA TRP A 14 -1.88 -6.78 -6.44
C TRP A 14 -1.66 -6.24 -5.03
N TYR A 15 -2.71 -5.59 -4.53
CA TYR A 15 -2.83 -5.16 -3.15
C TYR A 15 -4.00 -5.90 -2.52
N PHE A 16 -3.76 -6.48 -1.36
CA PHE A 16 -4.77 -7.13 -0.54
C PHE A 16 -4.76 -6.46 0.82
N GLY A 17 -5.91 -6.35 1.47
CA GLY A 17 -5.97 -5.68 2.75
C GLY A 17 -7.33 -5.75 3.39
N PHE A 18 -7.39 -5.25 4.62
CA PHE A 18 -8.64 -5.02 5.32
C PHE A 18 -8.63 -3.64 5.95
N LYS A 19 -9.84 -3.11 6.13
CA LYS A 19 -10.12 -1.91 6.90
C LYS A 19 -11.15 -2.25 7.98
N ALA A 20 -10.87 -1.86 9.21
CA ALA A 20 -11.74 -2.04 10.35
C ALA A 20 -11.86 -0.72 11.13
N VAL A 21 -13.04 -0.48 11.69
CA VAL A 21 -13.31 0.68 12.55
C VAL A 21 -13.65 0.14 13.94
N PRO A 22 -12.65 -0.18 14.79
CA PRO A 22 -12.90 -0.78 16.10
C PRO A 22 -13.55 0.18 17.10
N TRP A 23 -13.36 1.49 16.92
CA TRP A 23 -13.92 2.51 17.78
C TRP A 23 -14.29 3.74 16.97
N LYS A 24 -15.16 4.62 17.52
CA LYS A 24 -15.48 5.89 16.89
C LYS A 24 -14.18 6.68 16.67
N ASN A 25 -13.97 7.12 15.42
CA ASN A 25 -12.79 7.87 15.00
C ASN A 25 -11.46 7.12 15.07
N VAL A 26 -11.48 5.79 15.20
CA VAL A 26 -10.28 4.96 15.10
C VAL A 26 -10.44 4.05 13.91
N GLU A 27 -9.59 4.20 12.90
CA GLU A 27 -9.57 3.33 11.73
C GLU A 27 -8.27 2.53 11.71
N TRP A 28 -8.38 1.20 11.59
CA TRP A 28 -7.25 0.30 11.39
C TRP A 28 -7.28 -0.24 9.97
N GLU A 29 -6.18 -0.04 9.24
CA GLU A 29 -6.00 -0.62 7.92
C GLU A 29 -4.71 -1.44 7.86
N THR A 30 -4.79 -2.60 7.19
CA THR A 30 -3.63 -3.38 6.81
C THR A 30 -3.64 -3.63 5.32
N LEU A 31 -2.48 -3.47 4.68
CA LEU A 31 -2.24 -3.65 3.26
C LEU A 31 -1.02 -4.54 3.05
N TRP A 32 -1.19 -5.53 2.17
CA TRP A 32 -0.18 -6.47 1.75
C TRP A 32 -0.08 -6.48 0.23
N ALA A 33 1.14 -6.29 -0.29
CA ALA A 33 1.44 -6.38 -1.71
C ALA A 33 2.61 -7.36 -1.90
N PRO A 34 2.33 -8.63 -2.22
CA PRO A 34 3.37 -9.64 -2.35
C PRO A 34 4.15 -9.55 -3.66
N HIS A 35 3.64 -8.90 -4.70
CA HIS A 35 4.33 -8.83 -5.99
C HIS A 35 4.12 -7.46 -6.61
N LEU A 36 4.75 -6.45 -6.03
CA LEU A 36 4.70 -5.09 -6.57
C LEU A 36 5.97 -4.79 -7.38
N ALA A 37 5.79 -4.47 -8.65
CA ALA A 37 6.83 -3.94 -9.52
C ALA A 37 6.60 -2.45 -9.72
N GLU A 38 7.60 -1.62 -9.41
CA GLU A 38 7.56 -0.18 -9.66
C GLU A 38 8.71 0.24 -10.57
N GLN A 39 8.39 0.99 -11.61
CA GLN A 39 9.37 1.64 -12.48
C GLN A 39 9.72 3.02 -11.91
N ILE A 40 10.74 3.06 -11.04
CA ILE A 40 11.20 4.30 -10.39
C ILE A 40 12.12 5.11 -11.32
N THR A 41 12.79 4.45 -12.25
CA THR A 41 13.71 5.05 -13.23
C THR A 41 13.64 4.27 -14.56
N TRP A 42 14.22 4.84 -15.62
CA TRP A 42 14.22 4.26 -16.97
C TRP A 42 14.94 2.90 -17.09
N ASN A 43 15.65 2.44 -16.06
CA ASN A 43 16.31 1.14 -16.06
C ASN A 43 15.77 0.25 -14.94
N THR A 44 15.42 -0.97 -15.35
CA THR A 44 15.00 -2.16 -14.59
C THR A 44 13.93 -1.93 -13.50
N PRO A 45 12.73 -2.52 -13.64
CA PRO A 45 11.69 -2.39 -12.62
C PRO A 45 12.14 -2.99 -11.29
N VAL A 46 11.94 -2.24 -10.20
CA VAL A 46 12.24 -2.69 -8.84
C VAL A 46 11.06 -3.52 -8.34
N ARG A 47 11.32 -4.76 -7.95
CA ARG A 47 10.32 -5.66 -7.34
C ARG A 47 10.40 -5.55 -5.82
N ARG A 48 9.26 -5.40 -5.16
CA ARG A 48 9.16 -5.29 -3.71
C ARG A 48 7.96 -6.07 -3.16
N HIS A 49 8.14 -6.52 -1.93
CA HIS A 49 7.08 -7.04 -1.08
C HIS A 49 6.77 -5.96 -0.04
N ILE A 50 5.51 -5.56 0.09
CA ILE A 50 5.08 -4.58 1.08
C ILE A 50 4.12 -5.25 2.04
N LEU A 51 4.36 -5.04 3.33
CA LEU A 51 3.35 -5.19 4.37
C LEU A 51 3.29 -3.87 5.12
N ARG A 52 2.08 -3.32 5.27
CA ARG A 52 1.85 -2.11 6.03
C ARG A 52 0.60 -2.28 6.88
N SER A 53 0.69 -1.87 8.14
CA SER A 53 -0.44 -1.76 9.05
C SER A 53 -0.38 -0.38 9.68
N TRP A 54 -1.49 0.34 9.73
CA TRP A 54 -1.56 1.67 10.32
C TRP A 54 -2.89 1.91 11.02
N LEU A 55 -2.87 2.86 11.94
CA LEU A 55 -4.03 3.28 12.71
C LEU A 55 -4.19 4.78 12.56
N ASP A 56 -5.36 5.20 12.08
CA ASP A 56 -5.72 6.60 11.83
C ASP A 56 -6.73 7.08 12.88
N PHE A 57 -6.54 8.32 13.34
CA PHE A 57 -7.36 8.95 14.36
C PHE A 57 -8.02 10.21 13.80
N HIS A 58 -9.34 10.27 13.85
CA HIS A 58 -10.11 11.44 13.42
C HIS A 58 -10.49 12.33 14.61
N PHE A 59 -10.04 13.57 14.62
CA PHE A 59 -10.30 14.53 15.70
C PHE A 59 -11.28 15.61 15.24
#